data_AF-A0A9P8E362-F1
#
_entry.id   AF-A0A9P8E362-F1
#
_cell.length_a   1.000
_cell.length_b   1.000
_cell.length_c   1.000
_cell.angle_alpha   90.00
_cell.angle_beta   90.00
_cell.angle_gamma   90.00
#
_symmetry.space_group_name_H-M   'P 1'
#
loop_
_entity.id
_entity.type
_entity.pdbx_description
1 polymer ?
#
loop_
_entity_poly.entity_id
_entity_poly.type
_entity_poly.pdbx_seq_one_letter_code
_entity_poly.pdbx_strand_id
1 'polypeptide(L)'
;EEDERFLKASQFCGDQFISELMDKFHSWLPARAVVKQAFGDRFKYDDKGRIMVVPHRPEGCPWADHLYALEKETSTEGSVLYVLFAESGEADSKWRIRSVSRESGSFENRKDMPDAWKGVRDEELSKVSGVPGCVFVHASGFIGGNKTFDGVLEMAKKSADA
;
A
#
# COMPACT_ATOMS: atom_id res chain seq x y z
N GLU A 1 5.26 -40.33 -23.73
CA GLU A 1 5.65 -39.68 -22.45
C GLU A 1 6.02 -38.21 -22.63
N GLU A 2 6.87 -37.85 -23.60
CA GLU A 2 7.25 -36.45 -23.88
C GLU A 2 6.05 -35.59 -24.34
N ASP A 3 5.32 -36.02 -25.36
CA ASP A 3 4.14 -35.28 -25.88
C ASP A 3 3.06 -35.06 -24.80
N GLU A 4 2.83 -36.05 -23.95
CA GLU A 4 1.87 -35.94 -22.83
C GLU A 4 2.34 -34.93 -21.78
N ARG A 5 3.64 -34.88 -21.49
CA ARG A 5 4.22 -33.88 -20.58
C ARG A 5 4.18 -32.49 -21.20
N PHE A 6 4.40 -32.37 -22.51
CA PHE A 6 4.26 -31.11 -23.25
C PHE A 6 2.83 -30.58 -23.19
N LEU A 7 1.83 -31.42 -23.45
CA LEU A 7 0.41 -31.01 -23.37
C LEU A 7 0.02 -30.55 -21.97
N LYS A 8 0.50 -31.22 -20.92
CA LYS A 8 0.31 -30.77 -19.53
C LYS A 8 0.94 -29.41 -19.27
N ALA A 9 2.17 -29.18 -19.73
CA ALA A 9 2.84 -27.89 -19.59
C ALA A 9 2.11 -26.78 -20.36
N SER A 10 1.63 -27.07 -21.58
CA SER A 10 0.86 -26.12 -22.39
C SER A 10 -0.47 -25.76 -21.72
N GLN A 11 -1.18 -26.72 -21.13
CA GLN A 11 -2.41 -26.45 -20.39
C GLN A 11 -2.14 -25.57 -19.18
N PHE A 12 -1.10 -25.88 -18.39
CA PHE A 12 -0.70 -25.09 -17.24
C PHE A 12 -0.40 -23.62 -17.61
N CYS A 13 0.33 -23.39 -18.71
CA CYS A 13 0.56 -22.04 -19.22
C CYS A 13 -0.74 -21.33 -19.60
N GLY A 14 -1.70 -22.04 -20.20
CA GLY A 14 -3.03 -21.53 -20.52
C GLY A 14 -3.81 -21.12 -19.27
N ASP A 15 -3.82 -21.99 -18.25
CA ASP A 15 -4.50 -21.73 -16.98
C ASP A 15 -3.89 -20.53 -16.26
N GLN A 16 -2.56 -20.41 -16.23
CA GLN A 16 -1.88 -19.25 -15.65
C GLN A 16 -2.23 -17.96 -16.40
N PHE A 17 -2.25 -17.98 -17.74
CA PHE A 17 -2.62 -16.81 -18.53
C PHE A 17 -4.05 -16.35 -18.23
N ILE A 18 -5.01 -17.29 -18.16
CA ILE A 18 -6.40 -16.95 -17.82
C ILE A 18 -6.48 -16.41 -16.39
N SER A 19 -5.76 -17.00 -15.44
CA SER A 19 -5.72 -16.51 -14.06
C SER A 19 -5.23 -15.06 -13.99
N GLU A 20 -4.11 -14.73 -14.66
CA GLU A 20 -3.57 -13.36 -14.73
C GLU A 20 -4.54 -12.40 -15.41
N LEU A 21 -5.13 -12.80 -16.54
CA LEU A 21 -6.10 -11.97 -17.27
C LEU A 21 -7.31 -11.65 -16.38
N MET A 22 -7.84 -12.64 -15.67
CA MET A 22 -8.98 -12.47 -14.79
C MET A 22 -8.63 -11.61 -13.57
N ASP A 23 -7.44 -11.76 -12.98
CA ASP A 23 -6.96 -10.85 -11.92
C ASP A 23 -6.88 -9.40 -12.41
N LYS A 24 -6.33 -9.18 -13.61
CA LYS A 24 -6.27 -7.85 -14.20
C LYS A 24 -7.65 -7.26 -14.46
N PHE A 25 -8.59 -8.07 -14.93
CA PHE A 25 -9.95 -7.62 -15.22
C PHE A 25 -10.77 -7.33 -13.95
N HIS A 26 -10.68 -8.19 -12.93
CA HIS A 26 -11.52 -8.09 -11.73
C HIS A 26 -10.93 -7.17 -10.65
N SER A 27 -9.61 -7.10 -10.50
CA SER A 27 -8.96 -6.33 -9.43
C SER A 27 -8.18 -5.13 -9.96
N TRP A 28 -7.24 -5.35 -10.88
CA TRP A 28 -6.31 -4.29 -11.31
C TRP A 28 -6.99 -3.17 -12.11
N LEU A 29 -7.75 -3.49 -13.16
CA LEU A 29 -8.35 -2.48 -14.03
C LEU A 29 -9.38 -1.62 -13.29
N PRO A 30 -10.31 -2.17 -12.47
CA PRO A 30 -11.24 -1.37 -11.68
C PRO A 30 -10.54 -0.49 -10.63
N ALA A 31 -9.37 -0.90 -10.12
CA ALA A 31 -8.62 -0.10 -9.15
C ALA A 31 -8.15 1.26 -9.72
N ARG A 32 -8.00 1.40 -11.05
CA ARG A 32 -7.52 2.65 -11.67
C ARG A 32 -8.35 3.87 -11.26
N ALA A 33 -9.67 3.77 -11.34
CA ALA A 33 -10.57 4.87 -11.01
C ALA A 33 -10.48 5.24 -9.52
N VAL A 34 -10.44 4.23 -8.66
CA VAL A 34 -10.33 4.39 -7.20
C VAL A 34 -9.02 5.05 -6.82
N VAL A 35 -7.90 4.57 -7.36
CA VAL A 35 -6.57 5.13 -7.08
C VAL A 35 -6.45 6.55 -7.64
N LYS A 36 -7.05 6.85 -8.80
CA LYS A 36 -7.10 8.22 -9.34
C LYS A 36 -7.84 9.17 -8.41
N GLN A 37 -8.97 8.75 -7.85
CA GLN A 37 -9.71 9.53 -6.86
C GLN A 37 -8.89 9.71 -5.58
N ALA A 38 -8.34 8.62 -5.02
CA ALA A 38 -7.50 8.66 -3.83
C ALA A 38 -6.28 9.58 -4.01
N PHE A 39 -5.66 9.55 -5.19
CA PHE A 39 -4.56 10.42 -5.55
C PHE A 39 -5.02 11.89 -5.58
N GLY A 40 -6.15 12.22 -6.18
CA GLY A 40 -6.69 13.59 -6.11
C GLY A 40 -6.99 14.06 -4.68
N ASP A 41 -7.51 13.15 -3.85
CA ASP A 41 -7.92 13.41 -2.47
C ASP A 41 -6.76 13.48 -1.47
N ARG A 42 -5.53 13.12 -1.87
CA ARG A 42 -4.35 13.08 -0.98
C ARG A 42 -4.09 14.39 -0.21
N PHE A 43 -4.42 15.52 -0.82
CA PHE A 43 -4.29 16.84 -0.21
C PHE A 43 -5.24 17.09 0.96
N LYS A 44 -6.30 16.28 1.14
CA LYS A 44 -7.17 16.32 2.31
C LYS A 44 -6.46 15.80 3.58
N TYR A 45 -5.44 14.96 3.39
CA TYR A 45 -4.75 14.26 4.47
C TYR A 45 -3.38 14.86 4.79
N ASP A 46 -2.71 15.43 3.79
CA ASP A 46 -1.44 16.13 3.91
C ASP A 46 -1.37 17.26 2.86
N ASP A 47 -1.11 18.49 3.29
CA ASP A 47 -1.09 19.66 2.38
C ASP A 47 -0.03 19.56 1.27
N LYS A 48 1.03 18.79 1.50
CA LYS A 48 2.08 18.49 0.50
C LYS A 48 1.74 17.29 -0.39
N GLY A 49 0.60 16.64 -0.14
CA GLY A 49 0.12 15.50 -0.90
C GLY A 49 0.94 14.22 -0.72
N ARG A 50 1.66 14.07 0.39
CA ARG A 50 2.57 12.93 0.64
C ARG A 50 1.86 11.65 1.10
N ILE A 51 0.59 11.75 1.50
CA ILE A 51 -0.17 10.66 2.10
C ILE A 51 -1.42 10.39 1.28
N MET A 52 -1.56 9.17 0.77
CA MET A 52 -2.73 8.73 0.01
C MET A 52 -3.53 7.69 0.81
N VAL A 53 -4.85 7.83 0.86
CA VAL A 53 -5.74 6.85 1.51
C VAL A 53 -6.47 6.05 0.45
N VAL A 54 -6.29 4.73 0.45
CA VAL A 54 -6.96 3.82 -0.47
C VAL A 54 -8.15 3.17 0.26
N PRO A 55 -9.37 3.31 -0.27
CA PRO A 55 -10.54 2.72 0.38
C PRO A 55 -10.48 1.18 0.32
N HIS A 56 -11.05 0.54 1.34
CA HIS A 56 -11.16 -0.91 1.38
C HIS A 56 -12.12 -1.42 0.29
N ARG A 57 -11.75 -2.53 -0.35
CA ARG A 57 -12.57 -3.26 -1.31
C ARG A 57 -12.44 -4.76 -1.07
N PRO A 58 -13.53 -5.54 -1.10
CA PRO A 58 -13.47 -7.00 -0.93
C PRO A 58 -12.51 -7.70 -1.88
N GLU A 59 -12.47 -7.26 -3.13
CA GLU A 59 -11.61 -7.73 -4.22
C GLU A 59 -10.17 -7.17 -4.18
N GLY A 60 -9.85 -6.38 -3.14
CA GLY A 60 -8.60 -5.65 -3.02
C GLY A 60 -8.54 -4.39 -3.91
N CYS A 61 -7.53 -3.57 -3.66
CA CYS A 61 -7.27 -2.37 -4.45
C CYS A 61 -5.77 -2.26 -4.73
N PRO A 62 -5.24 -2.96 -5.76
CA PRO A 62 -3.85 -2.80 -6.17
C PRO A 62 -3.60 -1.36 -6.61
N TRP A 63 -2.74 -0.66 -5.89
CA TRP A 63 -2.55 0.78 -6.05
C TRP A 63 -1.22 1.20 -6.66
N ALA A 64 -0.17 0.38 -6.55
CA ALA A 64 1.21 0.79 -6.84
C ALA A 64 1.41 1.21 -8.30
N ASP A 65 1.08 0.34 -9.26
CA ASP A 65 1.26 0.65 -10.69
C ASP A 65 0.43 1.86 -11.12
N HIS A 66 -0.79 1.99 -10.60
CA HIS A 66 -1.66 3.13 -10.91
C HIS A 66 -1.14 4.43 -10.33
N LEU A 67 -0.60 4.41 -9.10
CA LEU A 67 0.05 5.56 -8.48
C LEU A 67 1.23 6.03 -9.33
N TYR A 68 2.12 5.11 -9.73
CA TYR A 68 3.29 5.47 -10.54
C TYR A 68 2.88 6.05 -11.91
N ALA A 69 1.86 5.48 -12.55
CA ALA A 69 1.33 6.02 -13.80
C ALA A 69 0.74 7.44 -13.61
N LEU A 70 -0.03 7.65 -12.56
CA LEU A 70 -0.66 8.95 -12.27
C LEU A 70 0.38 10.03 -11.94
N GLU A 71 1.40 9.70 -11.17
CA GLU A 71 2.49 10.64 -10.89
C GLU A 71 3.24 11.03 -12.16
N LYS A 72 3.52 10.07 -13.05
CA LYS A 72 4.13 10.36 -14.35
C LYS A 72 3.23 11.22 -15.26
N GLU A 73 1.93 10.91 -15.30
CA GLU A 73 0.92 11.68 -16.05
C GLU A 73 0.79 13.12 -15.56
N THR A 74 1.09 13.37 -14.28
CA THR A 74 0.97 14.69 -13.65
C THR A 74 2.31 15.38 -13.37
N SER A 75 3.43 14.74 -13.74
CA SER A 75 4.80 15.21 -13.46
C SER A 75 5.05 15.48 -11.97
N THR A 76 4.54 14.59 -11.10
CA THR A 76 4.72 14.64 -9.65
C THR A 76 5.32 13.33 -9.12
N GLU A 77 6.25 12.73 -9.86
CA GLU A 77 6.97 11.53 -9.45
C GLU A 77 7.59 11.68 -8.06
N GLY A 78 7.35 10.68 -7.20
CA GLY A 78 7.88 10.71 -5.84
C GLY A 78 7.05 11.51 -4.84
N SER A 79 5.94 12.12 -5.25
CA SER A 79 5.12 12.97 -4.38
C SER A 79 4.51 12.21 -3.20
N VAL A 80 4.00 11.00 -3.42
CA VAL A 80 3.39 10.18 -2.37
C VAL A 80 4.46 9.32 -1.68
N LEU A 81 4.54 9.43 -0.36
CA LEU A 81 5.48 8.68 0.49
C LEU A 81 4.82 7.48 1.15
N TYR A 82 3.56 7.62 1.57
CA TYR A 82 2.84 6.60 2.30
C TYR A 82 1.43 6.38 1.77
N VAL A 83 1.00 5.11 1.79
CA VAL A 83 -0.37 4.70 1.48
C VAL A 83 -1.01 4.09 2.72
N LEU A 84 -2.23 4.54 3.01
CA LEU A 84 -3.04 4.09 4.13
C LEU A 84 -4.22 3.26 3.64
N PHE A 85 -4.51 2.15 4.31
CA PHE A 85 -5.65 1.28 3.98
C PHE A 85 -6.09 0.46 5.20
N ALA A 86 -7.38 0.15 5.28
CA ALA A 86 -7.94 -0.71 6.32
C ALA A 86 -7.69 -2.19 6.00
N GLU A 87 -7.51 -3.02 7.04
CA GLU A 87 -7.32 -4.48 6.92
C GLU A 87 -8.60 -5.20 6.47
N SER A 88 -9.76 -4.66 6.82
CA SER A 88 -11.10 -5.19 6.53
C SER A 88 -12.10 -4.04 6.31
N GLY A 89 -13.30 -4.37 5.82
CA GLY A 89 -14.41 -3.43 5.68
C GLY A 89 -15.23 -3.20 6.96
N GLU A 90 -14.79 -3.75 8.09
CA GLU A 90 -15.49 -3.65 9.37
C GLU A 90 -15.24 -2.28 10.03
N ALA A 91 -16.20 -1.84 10.86
CA ALA A 91 -16.14 -0.51 11.47
C ALA A 91 -14.96 -0.34 12.44
N ASP A 92 -14.51 -1.41 13.08
CA ASP A 92 -13.38 -1.47 14.01
C ASP A 92 -12.11 -2.03 13.35
N SER A 93 -12.04 -2.00 12.02
CA SER A 93 -10.88 -2.48 11.28
C SER A 93 -9.61 -1.71 11.65
N LYS A 94 -8.53 -2.46 11.85
CA LYS A 94 -7.19 -1.91 12.00
C LYS A 94 -6.71 -1.33 10.68
N TRP A 95 -5.80 -0.38 10.78
CA TRP A 95 -5.29 0.35 9.63
C TRP A 95 -3.80 0.10 9.43
N ARG A 96 -3.40 0.05 8.16
CA ARG A 96 -2.03 -0.11 7.72
C ARG A 96 -1.49 1.19 7.14
N ILE A 97 -0.23 1.43 7.41
CA ILE A 97 0.63 2.38 6.70
C ILE A 97 1.65 1.58 5.92
N ARG A 98 1.82 1.89 4.63
CA ARG A 98 2.83 1.28 3.77
C ARG A 98 3.63 2.36 3.06
N SER A 99 4.95 2.28 3.14
CA SER A 99 5.87 3.11 2.36
C SER A 99 5.75 2.79 0.87
N VAL A 100 5.82 3.83 0.04
CA VAL A 100 5.85 3.69 -1.41
C VAL A 100 7.28 3.45 -1.86
N SER A 101 7.51 2.39 -2.63
CA SER A 101 8.80 2.12 -3.25
C SER A 101 9.18 3.21 -4.26
N ARG A 102 10.46 3.40 -4.53
CA ARG A 102 10.91 4.34 -5.57
C ARG A 102 10.33 3.97 -6.94
N GLU A 103 10.30 2.68 -7.23
CA GLU A 103 9.85 2.11 -8.51
C GLU A 103 9.09 0.79 -8.29
N SER A 104 8.33 0.35 -9.30
CA SER A 104 7.62 -0.93 -9.25
C SER A 104 8.63 -2.09 -9.13
N GLY A 105 8.41 -2.98 -8.16
CA GLY A 105 9.30 -4.10 -7.85
C GLY A 105 10.55 -3.76 -7.01
N SER A 106 10.78 -2.49 -6.67
CA SER A 106 11.93 -2.10 -5.82
C SER A 106 11.68 -2.33 -4.33
N PHE A 107 12.73 -2.78 -3.62
CA PHE A 107 12.77 -2.87 -2.16
C PHE A 107 13.18 -1.55 -1.48
N GLU A 108 13.63 -0.56 -2.26
CA GLU A 108 13.99 0.76 -1.73
C GLU A 108 12.75 1.65 -1.65
N ASN A 109 12.39 2.06 -0.43
CA ASN A 109 11.30 2.98 -0.20
C ASN A 109 11.72 4.42 -0.52
N ARG A 110 10.76 5.24 -0.96
CA ARG A 110 10.95 6.70 -1.04
C ARG A 110 11.27 7.28 0.34
N LYS A 111 10.59 6.76 1.36
CA LYS A 111 10.84 7.06 2.77
C LYS A 111 10.37 5.90 3.66
N ASP A 112 11.27 5.38 4.48
CA ASP A 112 10.92 4.44 5.54
C ASP A 112 10.17 5.14 6.67
N MET A 113 9.50 4.38 7.53
CA MET A 113 9.12 4.86 8.86
C MET A 113 10.37 5.09 9.74
N PRO A 114 10.31 5.99 10.75
CA PRO A 114 11.43 6.35 11.60
C PRO A 114 12.18 5.14 12.18
N ASP A 115 13.52 5.21 12.23
CA ASP A 115 14.36 4.11 12.72
C ASP A 115 14.02 3.70 14.16
N ALA A 116 13.64 4.66 15.01
CA ALA A 116 13.21 4.41 16.39
C ALA A 116 11.93 3.55 16.49
N TRP A 117 11.17 3.41 15.40
CA TRP A 117 9.94 2.60 15.37
C TRP A 117 10.19 1.20 14.78
N LYS A 118 11.26 1.03 14.01
CA LYS A 118 11.55 -0.21 13.28
C LYS A 118 11.69 -1.39 14.24
N GLY A 119 10.81 -2.38 14.08
CA GLY A 119 10.78 -3.59 14.93
C GLY A 119 10.03 -3.43 16.24
N VAL A 120 9.49 -2.25 16.54
CA VAL A 120 8.76 -1.95 17.78
C VAL A 120 7.26 -2.23 17.58
N ARG A 121 6.57 -2.62 18.65
CA ARG A 121 5.16 -3.05 18.63
C ARG A 121 4.35 -2.47 19.79
N ASP A 122 3.03 -2.51 19.62
CA ASP A 122 2.02 -2.31 20.66
C ASP A 122 2.26 -1.05 21.55
N GLU A 123 2.19 -1.18 22.88
CA GLU A 123 2.34 -0.04 23.80
C GLU A 123 3.73 0.60 23.72
N GLU A 124 4.78 -0.17 23.43
CA GLU A 124 6.13 0.37 23.28
C GLU A 124 6.23 1.26 22.05
N LEU A 125 5.65 0.83 20.92
CA LEU A 125 5.57 1.64 19.72
C LEU A 125 4.74 2.91 19.98
N SER A 126 3.64 2.77 20.73
CA SER A 126 2.81 3.92 21.09
C SER A 126 3.57 4.95 21.93
N LYS A 127 4.44 4.50 22.85
CA LYS A 127 5.31 5.38 23.66
C LYS A 127 6.36 6.08 22.81
N VAL A 128 7.11 5.36 21.96
CA VAL A 128 8.22 5.95 21.18
C VAL A 128 7.73 6.82 20.02
N SER A 129 6.57 6.53 19.45
CA SER A 129 5.96 7.36 18.40
C SER A 129 5.16 8.54 18.96
N GLY A 130 4.76 8.46 20.23
CA GLY A 130 3.78 9.36 20.83
C GLY A 130 2.41 9.30 20.12
N VAL A 131 2.10 8.18 19.45
CA VAL A 131 0.82 7.95 18.79
C VAL A 131 0.11 6.79 19.49
N PRO A 132 -1.09 6.96 20.05
CA PRO A 132 -1.78 5.89 20.74
C PRO A 132 -2.28 4.80 19.77
N GLY A 133 -2.44 3.59 20.27
CA GLY A 133 -3.08 2.50 19.53
C GLY A 133 -2.23 1.86 18.43
N CYS A 134 -0.92 2.09 18.44
CA CYS A 134 -0.01 1.46 17.49
C CYS A 134 -0.03 -0.07 17.63
N VAL A 135 0.13 -0.77 16.49
CA VAL A 135 0.13 -2.24 16.42
C VAL A 135 1.56 -2.75 16.19
N PHE A 136 2.21 -2.30 15.13
CA PHE A 136 3.63 -2.61 14.87
C PHE A 136 4.23 -1.72 13.77
N VAL A 137 5.55 -1.72 13.68
CA VAL A 137 6.31 -1.32 12.47
C VAL A 137 7.34 -2.42 12.15
N HIS A 138 7.41 -2.85 10.90
CA HIS A 138 8.36 -3.87 10.45
C HIS A 138 9.81 -3.41 10.69
N ALA A 139 10.75 -4.35 10.87
CA ALA A 139 12.16 -4.03 11.14
C ALA A 139 12.84 -3.23 10.02
N SER A 140 12.35 -3.31 8.79
CA SER A 140 12.81 -2.44 7.68
C SER A 140 11.99 -1.15 7.51
N GLY A 141 10.92 -0.94 8.29
CA GLY A 141 10.15 0.31 8.28
C GLY A 141 9.22 0.53 7.09
N PHE A 142 9.05 -0.46 6.19
CA PHE A 142 8.19 -0.33 5.00
C PHE A 142 6.69 -0.48 5.28
N ILE A 143 6.31 -1.15 6.37
CA ILE A 143 4.92 -1.38 6.74
C ILE A 143 4.75 -1.32 8.25
N GLY A 144 3.60 -0.80 8.66
CA GLY A 144 3.19 -0.73 10.05
C GLY A 144 1.68 -0.64 10.16
N GLY A 145 1.17 -0.41 11.36
CA GLY A 145 -0.26 -0.20 11.54
C GLY A 145 -0.66 0.35 12.89
N ASN A 146 -1.89 0.84 12.92
CA ASN A 146 -2.57 1.39 14.08
C ASN A 146 -3.99 0.80 14.18
N LYS A 147 -4.57 0.80 15.36
CA LYS A 147 -5.96 0.37 15.59
C LYS A 147 -6.98 1.29 14.92
N THR A 148 -6.65 2.55 14.67
CA THR A 148 -7.59 3.54 14.11
C THR A 148 -7.02 4.25 12.88
N PHE A 149 -7.93 4.81 12.08
CA PHE A 149 -7.58 5.67 10.95
C PHE A 149 -6.76 6.89 11.41
N ASP A 150 -7.24 7.59 12.44
CA ASP A 150 -6.58 8.81 12.93
C ASP A 150 -5.17 8.51 13.45
N GLY A 151 -5.00 7.39 14.15
CA GLY A 151 -3.68 6.97 14.63
C GLY A 151 -2.73 6.63 13.48
N VAL A 152 -3.20 5.92 12.45
CA VAL A 152 -2.32 5.61 11.31
C VAL A 152 -1.99 6.86 10.48
N LEU A 153 -2.91 7.82 10.40
CA LEU A 153 -2.69 9.10 9.73
C LEU A 153 -1.67 9.95 10.50
N GLU A 154 -1.74 9.99 11.82
CA GLU A 154 -0.73 10.65 12.65
C GLU A 154 0.66 9.98 12.49
N MET A 155 0.72 8.65 12.48
CA MET A 155 1.96 7.91 12.20
C MET A 155 2.55 8.32 10.84
N ALA A 156 1.74 8.41 9.80
CA ALA A 156 2.18 8.79 8.46
C ALA A 156 2.68 10.24 8.40
N LYS A 157 2.00 11.18 9.07
CA LYS A 157 2.44 12.58 9.15
C LYS A 157 3.80 12.71 9.85
N LYS A 158 3.95 12.10 11.03
CA LYS A 158 5.24 12.08 11.76
C LYS A 158 6.35 11.43 10.95
N SER A 159 6.05 10.32 10.26
CA SER A 159 7.03 9.66 9.39
C SER A 159 7.42 10.55 8.20
N ALA A 160 6.46 11.26 7.60
CA ALA A 160 6.71 12.15 6.48
C ALA A 160 7.57 13.37 6.87
N ASP A 161 7.47 13.83 8.12
CA ASP A 161 8.17 15.01 8.63
C ASP A 161 9.52 14.72 9.33
N ALA A 162 9.76 13.48 9.77
CA ALA A 162 11.02 13.04 10.40
C ALA A 162 12.22 13.03 9.44
#